data_AF-A0A7X7Q143-F1
#
_entry.id   AF-A0A7X7Q143-F1
#
_cell.length_a   1.000
_cell.length_b   1.000
_cell.length_c   1.000
_cell.angle_alpha   90.00
_cell.angle_beta   90.00
_cell.angle_gamma   90.00
#
_symmetry.space_group_name_H-M   'P 1'
#
loop_
_entity.id
_entity.type
_entity.pdbx_description
1 polymer ?
#
loop_
_entity_poly.entity_id
_entity_poly.type
_entity_poly.pdbx_seq_one_letter_code
_entity_poly.pdbx_strand_id
1 'polypeptide(L)' 'MKSKEVLELLQITRPTLTKYVKKGLIKVNILPNGRYDYDKDSVY' A
#
# COMPACT_ATOMS: atom_id res chain seq x y z
N MET A 1 5.01 -4.38 -4.00
CA MET A 1 5.12 -3.01 -4.55
C MET A 1 5.57 -2.06 -3.45
N LYS A 2 6.50 -1.14 -3.71
CA LYS A 2 6.96 -0.20 -2.68
C LYS A 2 5.90 0.87 -2.42
N SER A 3 5.83 1.40 -1.20
CA SER A 3 4.90 2.52 -0.88
C SER A 3 5.03 3.69 -1.85
N LYS A 4 6.24 4.00 -2.34
CA LYS A 4 6.47 5.08 -3.30
C LYS A 4 5.72 4.85 -4.62
N GLU A 5 5.82 3.63 -5.17
CA GLU A 5 5.17 3.27 -6.44
C GLU A 5 3.65 3.31 -6.30
N VAL A 6 3.12 2.87 -5.17
CA VAL A 6 1.68 2.90 -4.88
C VAL A 6 1.16 4.33 -4.79
N LEU A 7 1.92 5.23 -4.16
CA LEU A 7 1.55 6.65 -4.06
C LEU A 7 1.56 7.33 -5.42
N GLU A 8 2.55 7.04 -6.28
CA GLU A 8 2.64 7.58 -7.64
C GLU A 8 1.53 7.04 -8.55
N LEU A 9 1.20 5.75 -8.44
CA LEU A 9 0.16 5.10 -9.26
C LEU A 9 -1.24 5.59 -8.91
N LEU A 10 -1.61 5.58 -7.62
CA LEU A 10 -2.93 5.98 -7.16
C LEU A 10 -3.07 7.51 -7.03
N GLN A 11 -1.98 8.27 -7.16
CA GLN A 11 -1.94 9.73 -6.94
C GLN A 11 -2.52 10.12 -5.56
N ILE A 12 -2.33 9.28 -4.54
CA ILE A 12 -2.84 9.52 -3.19
C ILE A 12 -1.73 9.92 -2.23
N THR A 13 -2.12 10.51 -1.10
CA THR A 13 -1.21 10.81 -0.01
C THR A 13 -1.02 9.60 0.91
N ARG A 14 0.11 9.58 1.63
CA ARG A 14 0.42 8.56 2.66
C ARG A 14 -0.73 8.30 3.65
N PRO A 15 -1.37 9.31 4.28
CA PRO A 15 -2.48 9.05 5.20
C PRO A 15 -3.67 8.34 4.53
N THR A 16 -3.96 8.65 3.26
CA THR A 16 -5.00 7.94 2.49
C THR A 16 -4.62 6.49 2.25
N LEU A 17 -3.35 6.22 1.90
CA LEU A 17 -2.84 4.87 1.73
C LEU A 17 -2.98 4.05 3.03
N THR A 18 -2.59 4.60 4.18
CA THR A 18 -2.75 3.93 5.47
C THR A 18 -4.22 3.68 5.82
N LYS A 19 -5.12 4.62 5.46
CA LYS A 19 -6.56 4.46 5.63
C LYS A 19 -7.11 3.30 4.80
N TYR A 20 -6.66 3.13 3.56
CA TYR A 20 -7.08 2.02 2.71
C TYR A 20 -6.56 0.67 3.17
N VAL A 21 -5.31 0.62 3.66
CA VAL A 21 -4.77 -0.58 4.30
C VAL A 21 -5.59 -0.95 5.54
N LYS A 22 -5.89 0.02 6.42
CA LYS A 22 -6.75 -0.22 7.60
C LYS A 22 -8.18 -0.64 7.25
N LYS A 23 -8.70 -0.14 6.13
CA LYS A 23 -10.02 -0.55 5.61
C LYS A 23 -10.01 -1.93 4.94
N GLY A 24 -8.84 -2.53 4.70
CA GLY A 24 -8.71 -3.79 3.96
C GLY A 24 -8.91 -3.64 2.45
N LEU A 25 -8.90 -2.41 1.92
CA LEU A 25 -9.01 -2.14 0.48
C LEU A 25 -7.70 -2.47 -0.26
N ILE A 26 -6.57 -2.28 0.42
CA ILE A 26 -5.25 -2.59 -0.13
C ILE A 26 -4.61 -3.67 0.72
N LYS A 27 -4.33 -4.82 0.09
CA LYS A 27 -3.56 -5.89 0.72
C LYS A 27 -2.10 -5.48 0.85
N VAL A 28 -1.58 -5.66 2.05
CA VAL A 28 -0.16 -5.47 2.36
C VAL A 28 0.38 -6.74 3.00
N ASN A 29 1.57 -7.12 2.56
CA ASN A 29 2.37 -8.14 3.19
C ASN A 29 3.39 -7.44 4.08
N ILE A 30 3.41 -7.78 5.36
CA ILE A 30 4.43 -7.29 6.28
C ILE A 30 5.65 -8.19 6.11
N LEU A 31 6.70 -7.64 5.53
CA LEU A 31 7.98 -8.32 5.42
C LEU A 31 8.61 -8.48 6.81
N PRO A 32 9.46 -9.51 7.02
CA PRO A 32 10.14 -9.72 8.31
C PRO A 32 11.09 -8.58 8.70
N ASN A 33 11.39 -7.67 7.77
CA ASN A 33 12.14 -6.43 8.00
C ASN A 33 11.25 -5.25 8.46
N GLY A 34 9.97 -5.48 8.74
CA GLY A 34 9.00 -4.47 9.17
C GLY A 34 8.53 -3.53 8.05
N ARG A 35 8.91 -3.76 6.80
CA ARG A 35 8.40 -2.98 5.66
C ARG A 35 7.08 -3.55 5.17
N TYR A 36 6.23 -2.65 4.69
CA TYR A 36 5.02 -3.02 3.96
C TYR A 36 5.38 -3.27 2.49
N ASP A 37 5.04 -4.46 2.02
CA ASP A 37 5.02 -4.82 0.61
C ASP A 37 3.59 -4.83 0.13
N TYR A 38 3.24 -3.92 -0.79
CA TYR A 38 1.87 -3.75 -1.26
C TYR A 38 1.62 -4.71 -2.43
N ASP A 39 0.48 -5.40 -2.40
CA ASP A 39 0.14 -6.35 -3.45
C ASP A 39 -0.30 -5.61 -4.73
N LYS A 40 0.31 -5.88 -5.87
CA LYS A 40 0.04 -5.15 -7.13
C LYS A 40 -1.42 -5.30 -7.57
N ASP A 41 -1.97 -6.50 -7.40
CA ASP A 41 -3.33 -6.84 -7.82
C ASP A 41 -4.39 -6.14 -6.96
N SER A 42 -4.02 -5.67 -5.77
CA SER A 42 -4.91 -4.92 -4.88
C SER A 42 -4.87 -3.40 -5.11
N VAL A 43 -3.99 -2.92 -5.99
CA VAL A 43 -3.77 -1.50 -6.30
C VAL A 43 -4.27 -1.16 -7.72
N TYR A 44 -5.13 -2.02 -8.30
CA TYR A 44 -5.78 -1.84 -9.60
C TYR A 44 -7.30 -1.73 -9.42
#